data_AF-A0A2H5Z156-F1
#
_entry.id   AF-A0A2H5Z156-F1
#
_cell.length_a   1.000
_cell.length_b   1.000
_cell.length_c   1.000
_cell.angle_alpha   90.00
_cell.angle_beta   90.00
_cell.angle_gamma   90.00
#
_symmetry.space_group_name_H-M   'P 1'
#
loop_
_entity.id
_entity.type
_entity.pdbx_description
1 polymer ?
#
loop_
_entity_poly.entity_id
_entity_poly.type
_entity_poly.pdbx_seq_one_letter_code
_entity_poly.pdbx_strand_id
1 'polypeptide(L)'
;MSVSRPLDSACQEKPPTLLREAARLYAAAEYFVCHEVLEELWRGTEGPLRELYRGLIQIVVGLYHVQRGNLVGGRQVLARGLARVAEYPSPCVGIDLERLRRGAEAYLRWIEAGAVGTPPEPPPWCWVG
;
A
#
# COMPACT_ATOMS: atom_id res chain seq x y z
N MET A 1 16.21 17.53 14.58
CA MET A 1 14.88 17.51 15.22
C MET A 1 14.42 16.05 15.24
N SER A 2 14.42 15.42 16.41
CA SER A 2 14.10 14.00 16.59
C SER A 2 12.59 13.83 16.70
N VAL A 3 11.93 13.54 15.57
CA VAL A 3 10.47 13.25 15.49
C VAL A 3 10.22 11.74 15.46
N SER A 4 11.24 10.91 15.71
CA SER A 4 11.18 9.45 15.50
C SER A 4 10.39 8.67 16.57
N ARG A 5 10.33 9.13 17.83
CA ARG A 5 9.70 8.36 18.93
C ARG A 5 8.20 8.02 18.76
N PRO A 6 7.33 8.90 18.23
CA PRO A 6 5.91 8.57 18.03
C PRO A 6 5.65 7.62 16.85
N LEU A 7 6.47 7.70 15.81
CA LEU A 7 6.32 6.85 14.61
C LEU A 7 6.77 5.41 14.88
N ASP A 8 7.94 5.25 15.52
CA ASP A 8 8.50 3.93 15.82
C ASP A 8 7.56 3.11 16.73
N SER A 9 6.96 3.76 17.73
CA SER A 9 5.99 3.12 18.63
C SER A 9 4.70 2.74 17.93
N ALA A 10 4.15 3.62 17.09
CA ALA A 10 2.94 3.32 16.32
C ALA A 10 3.17 2.16 15.32
N CYS A 11 4.34 2.08 14.70
CA CYS A 11 4.69 0.97 13.81
C CYS A 11 4.86 -0.38 14.53
N GLN A 12 5.02 -0.39 15.85
CA GLN A 12 5.07 -1.62 16.67
C GLN A 12 3.68 -2.08 17.13
N GLU A 13 2.62 -1.31 16.86
CA GLU A 13 1.26 -1.72 17.19
C GLU A 13 0.83 -2.97 16.41
N LYS A 14 -0.08 -3.74 17.01
CA LYS A 14 -0.64 -4.92 16.37
C LYS A 14 -1.50 -4.50 15.18
N PRO A 15 -1.49 -5.24 14.05
CA PRO A 15 -2.33 -4.92 12.91
C PRO A 15 -3.81 -4.94 13.31
N PRO A 16 -4.56 -3.85 13.08
CA PRO A 16 -6.01 -3.79 13.30
C PRO A 16 -6.76 -4.83 12.47
N THR A 17 -7.96 -5.21 12.90
CA THR A 17 -8.80 -6.20 12.19
C THR A 17 -9.08 -5.78 10.75
N LEU A 18 -9.41 -4.51 10.51
CA LEU A 18 -9.64 -3.98 9.16
C LEU A 18 -8.40 -4.09 8.27
N LEU A 19 -7.19 -3.91 8.82
CA LEU A 19 -5.95 -4.06 8.06
C LEU A 19 -5.71 -5.52 7.64
N ARG A 20 -6.06 -6.48 8.50
CA ARG A 20 -5.98 -7.92 8.19
C ARG A 20 -6.99 -8.31 7.12
N GLU A 21 -8.22 -7.80 7.21
CA GLU A 21 -9.25 -8.05 6.20
C GLU A 21 -8.86 -7.43 4.85
N ALA A 22 -8.34 -6.20 4.86
CA ALA A 22 -7.80 -5.59 3.65
C ALA A 22 -6.71 -6.44 2.99
N ALA A 23 -5.79 -7.00 3.77
CA ALA A 23 -4.75 -7.90 3.24
C ALA A 23 -5.33 -9.19 2.64
N ARG A 24 -6.40 -9.75 3.24
CA ARG A 24 -7.11 -10.93 2.70
C ARG A 24 -7.77 -10.62 1.36
N LEU A 25 -8.43 -9.47 1.25
CA LEU A 25 -9.06 -8.99 0.01
C LEU A 25 -8.00 -8.69 -1.06
N TYR A 26 -6.88 -8.09 -0.66
CA TYR A 26 -5.74 -7.84 -1.53
C TYR A 26 -5.21 -9.14 -2.16
N ALA A 27 -5.01 -10.18 -1.35
CA ALA A 27 -4.54 -11.49 -1.82
C ALA A 27 -5.52 -12.17 -2.78
N ALA A 28 -6.81 -11.86 -2.68
CA ALA A 28 -7.85 -12.32 -3.60
C ALA A 28 -8.01 -11.44 -4.86
N ALA A 29 -7.16 -10.42 -5.05
CA ALA A 29 -7.28 -9.41 -6.10
C ALA A 29 -8.61 -8.63 -6.10
N GLU A 30 -9.31 -8.60 -4.96
CA GLU A 30 -10.55 -7.83 -4.75
C GLU A 30 -10.23 -6.36 -4.42
N TYR A 31 -9.51 -5.68 -5.32
CA TYR A 31 -8.98 -4.34 -5.04
C TYR A 31 -10.06 -3.27 -4.80
N PHE A 32 -11.25 -3.46 -5.38
CA PHE A 32 -12.38 -2.58 -5.09
C PHE A 32 -12.79 -2.71 -3.61
N VAL A 33 -13.13 -3.90 -3.14
CA VAL A 33 -13.54 -4.07 -1.74
C VAL A 33 -12.38 -3.78 -0.77
N CYS A 34 -11.15 -4.12 -1.16
CA CYS A 34 -9.94 -3.83 -0.38
C CYS A 34 -9.76 -2.32 -0.10
N HIS A 35 -9.97 -1.45 -1.11
CA HIS A 35 -9.83 -0.01 -0.87
C HIS A 35 -10.94 0.53 0.04
N GLU A 36 -12.17 0.01 -0.03
CA GLU A 36 -13.26 0.43 0.86
C GLU A 36 -12.94 0.11 2.33
N VAL A 37 -12.43 -1.10 2.60
CA VAL A 37 -12.01 -1.52 3.95
C VAL A 37 -10.84 -0.68 4.45
N LEU A 38 -9.86 -0.37 3.59
CA LEU A 38 -8.75 0.50 3.96
C LEU A 38 -9.22 1.96 4.20
N GLU A 39 -10.18 2.46 3.44
CA GLU A 39 -10.77 3.78 3.68
C GLU A 39 -11.52 3.85 5.01
N GLU A 40 -12.23 2.79 5.41
CA GLU A 40 -12.85 2.70 6.73
C GLU A 40 -11.79 2.78 7.84
N LEU A 41 -10.73 1.97 7.73
CA LEU A 41 -9.60 2.01 8.66
C LEU A 41 -8.99 3.41 8.72
N TRP A 42 -8.73 4.02 7.56
CA TRP A 42 -8.16 5.36 7.46
C TRP A 42 -9.07 6.41 8.08
N ARG A 43 -10.39 6.37 7.83
CA ARG A 43 -11.36 7.30 8.43
C ARG A 43 -11.32 7.26 9.95
N GLY A 44 -11.17 6.07 10.55
CA GLY A 44 -11.06 5.88 12.00
C GLY A 44 -9.64 6.07 12.58
N THR A 45 -8.62 6.33 11.77
CA THR A 45 -7.22 6.45 12.24
C THR A 45 -6.81 7.90 12.43
N GLU A 46 -6.31 8.21 13.63
CA GLU A 46 -5.61 9.45 13.93
C GLU A 46 -4.10 9.21 14.10
N GLY A 47 -3.32 10.29 14.17
CA GLY A 47 -1.90 10.20 14.46
C GLY A 47 -1.04 9.68 13.30
N PRO A 48 0.17 9.17 13.59
CA PRO A 48 1.22 8.99 12.61
C PRO A 48 0.90 7.91 11.55
N LEU A 49 0.06 6.92 11.83
CA LEU A 49 -0.27 5.85 10.87
C LEU A 49 -1.29 6.27 9.80
N ARG A 50 -1.94 7.43 9.95
CA ARG A 50 -2.99 7.87 9.03
C ARG A 50 -2.49 7.99 7.59
N GLU A 51 -1.30 8.58 7.37
CA GLU A 51 -0.76 8.72 6.01
C GLU A 51 -0.21 7.40 5.45
N LEU A 52 0.22 6.44 6.29
CA LEU A 52 0.54 5.08 5.86
C LEU A 52 -0.69 4.42 5.23
N TYR A 53 -1.82 4.42 5.94
CA TYR A 53 -3.05 3.81 5.43
C TYR A 53 -3.54 4.50 4.15
N ARG A 54 -3.38 5.83 4.06
CA ARG A 54 -3.63 6.54 2.80
C ARG A 54 -2.71 6.10 1.67
N GLY A 55 -1.44 5.84 1.98
CA GLY A 55 -0.47 5.25 1.05
C GLY A 55 -0.90 3.86 0.56
N LEU A 56 -1.35 2.99 1.46
CA LEU A 56 -1.87 1.66 1.12
C LEU A 56 -3.12 1.74 0.25
N ILE A 57 -4.09 2.61 0.59
CA ILE A 57 -5.27 2.87 -0.27
C ILE A 57 -4.84 3.24 -1.68
N GLN A 58 -3.87 4.14 -1.82
CA GLN A 58 -3.38 4.57 -3.12
C GLN A 58 -2.67 3.46 -3.89
N ILE A 59 -1.91 2.59 -3.22
CA ILE A 59 -1.33 1.41 -3.88
C ILE A 59 -2.44 0.51 -4.44
N VAL A 60 -3.45 0.19 -3.63
CA VAL A 60 -4.58 -0.66 -4.03
C VAL A 60 -5.40 -0.04 -5.17
N VAL A 61 -5.76 1.24 -5.06
CA VAL A 61 -6.49 1.98 -6.10
C VAL A 61 -5.66 2.09 -7.39
N GLY A 62 -4.35 2.29 -7.25
CA GLY A 62 -3.44 2.32 -8.39
C GLY A 62 -3.40 0.99 -9.16
N LEU A 63 -3.33 -0.14 -8.45
CA LEU A 63 -3.42 -1.48 -9.05
C LEU A 63 -4.80 -1.72 -9.67
N TYR A 64 -5.88 -1.31 -9.01
CA TYR A 64 -7.23 -1.39 -9.56
C TYR A 64 -7.37 -0.61 -10.88
N HIS A 65 -6.80 0.59 -10.97
CA HIS A 65 -6.76 1.35 -12.22
C HIS A 65 -6.01 0.61 -13.33
N VAL A 66 -4.86 0.01 -13.02
CA VAL A 66 -4.09 -0.79 -13.98
C VAL A 66 -4.91 -2.00 -14.46
N GLN A 67 -5.57 -2.72 -13.56
CA GLN A 67 -6.45 -3.85 -13.89
C GLN A 67 -7.60 -3.44 -14.82
N ARG A 68 -8.09 -2.20 -14.71
CA ARG A 68 -9.14 -1.63 -15.56
C ARG A 68 -8.62 -1.01 -16.87
N GLY A 69 -7.31 -1.14 -17.16
CA GLY A 69 -6.67 -0.56 -18.35
C GLY A 69 -6.36 0.93 -18.25
N ASN A 70 -6.63 1.58 -17.11
CA ASN A 70 -6.27 2.98 -16.88
C ASN A 70 -4.82 3.09 -16.38
N LEU A 71 -3.88 2.90 -17.29
CA LEU A 71 -2.44 2.91 -16.98
C LEU A 71 -1.95 4.29 -16.51
N VAL A 72 -2.45 5.38 -17.11
CA VAL A 72 -2.06 6.75 -16.75
C VAL A 72 -2.50 7.08 -15.32
N GLY A 73 -3.76 6.79 -14.99
CA GLY A 73 -4.29 6.95 -13.63
C GLY A 73 -3.59 6.04 -12.64
N GLY A 74 -3.40 4.77 -13.00
CA GLY A 74 -2.69 3.77 -12.20
C GLY A 74 -1.28 4.24 -11.81
N ARG A 75 -0.48 4.68 -12.79
CA ARG A 75 0.87 5.22 -12.56
C ARG A 75 0.88 6.38 -11.57
N GLN A 76 -0.01 7.36 -11.78
CA GLN A 76 -0.06 8.55 -10.92
C GLN A 76 -0.45 8.22 -9.47
N VAL A 77 -1.43 7.33 -9.28
CA VAL A 77 -1.89 6.95 -7.94
C VAL A 77 -0.84 6.07 -7.25
N LEU A 78 -0.26 5.08 -7.95
CA LEU A 78 0.81 4.21 -7.44
C LEU A 78 2.01 5.03 -6.95
N ALA A 79 2.49 5.99 -7.75
CA ALA A 79 3.62 6.84 -7.38
C ALA A 79 3.36 7.65 -6.10
N ARG A 80 2.13 8.17 -5.94
CA ARG A 80 1.73 8.87 -4.71
C ARG A 80 1.64 7.95 -3.50
N GLY A 81 1.16 6.71 -3.69
CA GLY A 81 1.08 5.72 -2.63
C GLY A 81 2.45 5.30 -2.15
N LEU A 82 3.36 5.01 -3.09
CA LEU A 82 4.76 4.69 -2.81
C LEU A 82 5.47 5.80 -2.02
N ALA A 83 5.32 7.05 -2.44
CA ALA A 83 5.94 8.18 -1.75
C ALA A 83 5.50 8.27 -0.28
N ARG A 84 4.22 8.01 0.03
CA ARG A 84 3.71 7.97 1.41
C ARG A 84 4.28 6.79 2.19
N VAL A 85 4.23 5.59 1.61
CA VAL A 85 4.71 4.37 2.28
C VAL A 85 6.22 4.44 2.55
N ALA A 86 6.99 5.15 1.72
CA ALA A 86 8.43 5.34 1.88
C ALA A 86 8.81 6.18 3.12
N GLU A 87 7.88 6.93 3.71
CA GLU A 87 8.12 7.69 4.94
C GLU A 87 8.10 6.82 6.21
N TYR A 88 7.71 5.55 6.10
CA TYR A 88 7.55 4.64 7.24
C TYR A 88 8.67 3.58 7.28
N PRO A 89 9.13 3.18 8.49
CA PRO A 89 10.09 2.09 8.62
C PRO A 89 9.46 0.76 8.17
N SER A 90 10.31 -0.23 7.88
CA SER A 90 9.87 -1.62 7.64
C SER A 90 10.48 -2.54 8.70
N PRO A 91 9.69 -3.42 9.36
CA PRO A 91 8.24 -3.53 9.24
C PRO A 91 7.50 -2.37 9.95
N CYS A 92 6.25 -2.14 9.56
CA CYS A 92 5.33 -1.26 10.29
C CYS A 92 3.94 -1.89 10.36
N VAL A 93 3.32 -1.88 11.54
CA VAL A 93 2.05 -2.56 11.86
C VAL A 93 2.01 -4.01 11.38
N GLY A 94 3.16 -4.69 11.47
CA GLY A 94 3.36 -6.06 11.03
C GLY A 94 3.52 -6.27 9.52
N ILE A 95 3.50 -5.22 8.69
CA ILE A 95 3.66 -5.34 7.22
C ILE A 95 5.12 -5.13 6.83
N ASP A 96 5.65 -5.97 5.93
CA ASP A 96 6.91 -5.74 5.22
C ASP A 96 6.72 -4.65 4.15
N LEU A 97 6.84 -3.39 4.57
CA LEU A 97 6.69 -2.23 3.69
C LEU A 97 7.80 -2.16 2.63
N GLU A 98 8.99 -2.70 2.91
CA GLU A 98 10.08 -2.74 1.95
C GLU A 98 9.72 -3.66 0.77
N ARG A 99 9.21 -4.86 1.05
CA ARG A 99 8.80 -5.79 -0.01
C ARG A 99 7.60 -5.26 -0.81
N LEU A 100 6.63 -4.63 -0.12
CA LEU A 100 5.51 -3.95 -0.77
C LEU A 100 6.00 -2.84 -1.71
N ARG A 101 6.93 -1.99 -1.25
CA ARG A 101 7.51 -0.90 -2.06
C ARG A 101 8.20 -1.44 -3.31
N ARG A 102 9.09 -2.44 -3.17
CA ARG A 102 9.78 -3.04 -4.33
C ARG A 102 8.81 -3.58 -5.38
N GLY A 103 7.72 -4.22 -4.95
CA GLY A 103 6.69 -4.72 -5.86
C GLY A 103 5.96 -3.60 -6.59
N ALA A 104 5.57 -2.54 -5.86
CA ALA A 104 4.85 -1.41 -6.46
C ALA A 104 5.74 -0.60 -7.40
N GLU A 105 7.03 -0.46 -7.10
CA GLU A 105 8.02 0.12 -7.99
C GLU A 105 8.21 -0.71 -9.27
N ALA A 106 8.18 -2.04 -9.17
CA ALA A 106 8.22 -2.91 -10.35
C ALA A 106 7.01 -2.68 -11.27
N TYR A 107 5.81 -2.53 -10.70
CA TYR A 107 4.61 -2.15 -11.44
C TYR A 107 4.75 -0.78 -12.12
N LEU A 108 5.27 0.22 -11.42
CA LEU A 108 5.52 1.54 -12.02
C LEU A 108 6.48 1.46 -13.20
N ARG A 109 7.61 0.78 -13.03
CA ARG A 109 8.60 0.60 -14.11
C ARG A 109 7.98 -0.09 -15.33
N TRP A 110 7.13 -1.10 -15.12
CA TRP A 110 6.43 -1.77 -16.22
C TRP A 110 5.48 -0.82 -16.96
N ILE A 111 4.71 0.01 -16.24
CA ILE A 111 3.84 1.01 -16.86
C ILE A 111 4.67 2.05 -17.64
N GLU A 112 5.76 2.53 -17.06
CA GLU A 112 6.65 3.53 -17.67
C GLU A 112 7.40 2.98 -18.89
N ALA A 113 7.67 1.68 -18.93
CA ALA A 113 8.21 0.98 -20.09
C ALA A 113 7.15 0.71 -21.19
N GLY A 114 5.94 1.25 -21.05
CA GLY A 114 4.86 1.13 -22.04
C GLY A 114 3.92 -0.04 -21.80
N ALA A 115 3.97 -0.68 -20.62
CA ALA A 115 3.08 -1.78 -20.24
C ALA A 115 3.05 -2.94 -21.24
N VAL A 116 4.20 -3.26 -21.82
CA VAL A 116 4.36 -4.33 -22.82
C VAL A 116 4.56 -5.68 -22.11
N GLY A 117 3.92 -6.73 -22.62
CA GLY A 117 4.04 -8.09 -22.10
C GLY A 117 3.25 -8.31 -20.81
N THR A 118 3.61 -9.36 -20.08
CA THR A 118 2.94 -9.73 -18.82
C THR A 118 3.27 -8.72 -17.72
N PRO A 119 2.26 -8.21 -16.97
CA PRO A 119 2.52 -7.35 -15.83
C PRO A 119 3.32 -8.11 -14.75
N PRO A 120 4.10 -7.40 -13.92
CA PRO A 120 4.70 -7.99 -12.72
C PRO A 120 3.63 -8.61 -11.81
N GLU A 121 4.04 -9.50 -10.91
CA GLU A 121 3.14 -9.93 -9.84
C GLU A 121 2.75 -8.74 -8.95
N PRO A 122 1.49 -8.68 -8.46
CA PRO A 122 1.07 -7.65 -7.54
C PRO A 122 2.01 -7.54 -6.33
N PRO A 123 2.29 -6.32 -5.86
CA PRO A 123 3.14 -6.08 -4.70
C PRO A 123 2.75 -6.97 -3.50
N PRO A 124 3.62 -7.86 -3.03
CA PRO A 124 3.20 -8.82 -2.03
C PRO A 124 2.93 -8.11 -0.69
N TRP A 125 1.74 -8.36 -0.13
CA TRP A 125 1.37 -7.91 1.21
C TRP A 125 1.82 -8.96 2.24
N CYS A 126 3.10 -8.92 2.62
CA CYS A 126 3.67 -9.87 3.56
C CYS A 126 3.59 -9.38 5.01
N TRP A 127 3.23 -10.28 5.91
CA TRP A 127 3.32 -10.07 7.35
C TRP A 127 4.71 -10.44 7.85
N VAL A 128 5.26 -9.63 8.78
CA VAL A 128 6.49 -9.89 9.53
C VAL A 128 6.09 -10.18 10.97
N GLY A 129 6.35 -11.41 11.44
CA GLY A 129 5.94 -11.90 12.75
C GLY A 129 5.52 -13.36 12.69
#